data_AF-A0A6L7PXI9-F1
#
_entry.id   AF-A0A6L7PXI9-F1
#
_cell.length_a   1.000
_cell.length_b   1.000
_cell.length_c   1.000
_cell.angle_alpha   90.00
_cell.angle_beta   90.00
_cell.angle_gamma   90.00
#
_symmetry.space_group_name_H-M   'P 1'
#
loop_
_entity.id
_entity.type
_entity.pdbx_description
1 polymer ?
#
loop_
_entity_poly.entity_id
_entity_poly.type
_entity_poly.pdbx_seq_one_letter_code
_entity_poly.pdbx_strand_id
1 'polypeptide(L)'
;GGGYSVRCLVRRPEKLVGKVEDGTEVVQGDLLDRGSLERAMAGVEVAYYLVHSLGSSGDFEAEEQAGAQNFADAARAAGVSRIIYLGGLGAADDEMSPHLRSRWRVGEILRTSGAEVIEFRASIVIGSGSVSFEMVRALVERLPVMITPRWVSVPAQPIAVNDLLGYLRAALTIPADDSMILEIGGADVVSYGGLMREYAHQRGLRRRMIAVPVLTPRLSSLWLGVVTPVYARIGRKLIDSLRHASVVVNQLPADVFDVQPMGIADAITTAMRNEDRDYAATRWSDALSSSGRSDSRAAVRFGARLVDTRTATVTATPDVAFEPIRRIGGERGWYFGNALWRLRGFLDLLAGGVGVRRGRRHPRDLAVGDTVDWWRVESYEPGRRVKFYAEMRLPGRAWLEFEVIADGEGCIIRQTAEYDPLGLAGLIYWYALWPAHACVFRGMIRGIARAAEKGREG
;
A
#
# COMPACT_ATOMS: atom_id res chain seq x y z
N GLY A 1 15.05 13.28 6.07
CA GLY A 1 15.02 14.62 6.72
C GLY A 1 14.92 14.50 8.24
N GLY A 2 15.85 15.11 8.99
CA GLY A 2 15.91 15.02 10.46
C GLY A 2 17.32 15.07 11.06
N GLY A 3 18.36 15.07 10.22
CA GLY A 3 19.76 15.10 10.66
C GLY A 3 20.34 13.73 11.03
N TYR A 4 19.51 12.69 11.08
CA TYR A 4 19.94 11.32 11.36
C TYR A 4 20.38 10.58 10.10
N SER A 5 21.44 9.78 10.23
CA SER A 5 21.82 8.79 9.21
C SER A 5 20.91 7.57 9.36
N VAL A 6 20.25 7.17 8.28
CA VAL A 6 19.25 6.09 8.32
C VAL A 6 19.78 4.87 7.57
N ARG A 7 19.68 3.71 8.22
CA ARG A 7 19.94 2.40 7.61
C ARG A 7 18.65 1.57 7.58
N CYS A 8 18.29 1.08 6.41
CA CYS A 8 17.14 0.21 6.18
C CYS A 8 17.57 -1.23 5.95
N LEU A 9 17.28 -2.11 6.91
CA LEU A 9 17.41 -3.56 6.75
C LEU A 9 16.23 -4.11 5.93
N VAL A 10 16.52 -4.77 4.81
CA VAL A 10 15.49 -5.38 3.95
C VAL A 10 15.93 -6.73 3.39
N ARG A 11 15.01 -7.68 3.22
CA ARG A 11 15.33 -8.96 2.56
C ARG A 11 15.65 -8.80 1.06
N ARG A 12 15.12 -7.75 0.44
CA ARG A 12 15.14 -7.52 -1.02
C ARG A 12 15.42 -6.04 -1.35
N PRO A 13 16.70 -5.64 -1.39
CA PRO A 13 17.13 -4.27 -1.65
C PRO A 13 16.59 -3.70 -2.96
N GLU A 14 16.42 -4.54 -3.99
CA GLU A 14 15.95 -4.15 -5.31
C GLU A 14 14.56 -3.49 -5.28
N LYS A 15 13.79 -3.73 -4.20
CA LYS A 15 12.45 -3.16 -4.01
C LYS A 15 12.44 -1.74 -3.46
N LEU A 16 13.58 -1.25 -2.95
CA LEU A 16 13.74 0.10 -2.41
C LEU A 16 14.38 1.08 -3.40
N VAL A 17 14.83 0.61 -4.57
CA VAL A 17 15.42 1.46 -5.61
C VAL A 17 14.46 2.57 -6.00
N GLY A 18 14.89 3.83 -5.84
CA GLY A 18 14.09 5.03 -6.14
C GLY A 18 12.93 5.31 -5.17
N LYS A 19 12.89 4.64 -4.01
CA LYS A 19 11.86 4.84 -2.97
C LYS A 19 12.39 5.41 -1.65
N VAL A 20 13.70 5.40 -1.46
CA VAL A 20 14.36 5.94 -0.27
C VAL A 20 15.06 7.25 -0.61
N GLU A 21 15.22 8.13 0.37
CA GLU A 21 15.96 9.39 0.21
C GLU A 21 17.43 9.13 -0.09
N ASP A 22 18.06 10.01 -0.89
CA ASP A 22 19.50 10.00 -1.12
C ASP A 22 20.24 10.09 0.22
N GLY A 23 21.18 9.16 0.44
CA GLY A 23 21.91 9.02 1.71
C GLY A 23 21.33 7.98 2.68
N THR A 24 20.19 7.35 2.36
CA THR A 24 19.72 6.18 3.11
C THR A 24 20.56 4.95 2.76
N GLU A 25 21.18 4.33 3.77
CA GLU A 25 21.91 3.08 3.58
C GLU A 25 20.93 1.91 3.51
N VAL A 26 20.98 1.11 2.45
CA VAL A 26 20.13 -0.09 2.31
C VAL A 26 20.99 -1.33 2.51
N VAL A 27 20.66 -2.12 3.53
CA VAL A 27 21.38 -3.35 3.87
C VAL A 27 20.48 -4.56 3.66
N GLN A 28 21.00 -5.56 2.94
CA GLN A 28 20.29 -6.82 2.79
C GLN A 28 20.41 -7.69 4.04
N GLY A 29 19.28 -8.19 4.56
CA GLY A 29 19.29 -9.17 5.64
C GLY A 29 17.93 -9.73 6.03
N ASP A 30 17.97 -10.71 6.91
CA ASP A 30 16.82 -11.45 7.42
C ASP A 30 16.94 -11.63 8.94
N LEU A 31 15.84 -11.46 9.68
CA LEU A 31 15.82 -11.64 11.13
C LEU A 31 16.19 -13.07 11.57
N LEU A 32 16.04 -14.05 10.67
CA LEU A 32 16.43 -15.44 10.92
C LEU A 32 17.90 -15.74 10.55
N ASP A 33 18.61 -14.81 9.91
CA ASP A 33 20.04 -14.89 9.63
C ASP A 33 20.82 -13.94 10.55
N ARG A 34 21.39 -14.49 11.62
CA ARG A 34 22.16 -13.75 12.64
C ARG A 34 23.28 -12.93 12.05
N GLY A 35 24.05 -13.48 11.11
CA GLY A 35 25.18 -12.78 10.51
C GLY A 35 24.75 -11.55 9.71
N SER A 36 23.54 -11.56 9.15
CA SER A 36 22.97 -10.38 8.48
C SER A 36 22.60 -9.26 9.47
N LEU A 37 22.12 -9.61 10.66
CA LEU A 37 21.77 -8.65 11.70
C LEU A 37 23.00 -8.00 12.32
N GLU A 38 24.06 -8.78 12.57
CA GLU A 38 25.33 -8.26 13.08
C GLU A 38 25.89 -7.17 12.15
N ARG A 39 25.92 -7.43 10.83
CA ARG A 39 26.34 -6.43 9.84
C ARG A 39 25.42 -5.22 9.82
N ALA A 40 24.11 -5.45 9.88
CA ALA A 40 23.12 -4.37 9.82
C ALA A 40 23.16 -3.46 11.07
N MET A 41 23.54 -3.98 12.23
CA MET A 41 23.58 -3.24 13.49
C MET A 41 24.91 -2.55 13.78
N ALA A 42 25.97 -2.83 13.00
CA ALA A 42 27.28 -2.20 13.20
C ALA A 42 27.19 -0.66 13.15
N GLY A 43 27.49 0.00 14.27
CA GLY A 43 27.42 1.47 14.39
C GLY A 43 26.01 2.06 14.51
N VAL A 44 25.00 1.24 14.80
CA VAL A 44 23.63 1.71 15.06
C VAL A 44 23.46 2.08 16.52
N GLU A 45 22.99 3.30 16.79
CA GLU A 45 22.68 3.78 18.15
C GLU A 45 21.24 3.43 18.55
N VAL A 46 20.28 3.70 17.67
CA VAL A 46 18.85 3.45 17.89
C VAL A 46 18.29 2.54 16.81
N ALA A 47 17.58 1.48 17.21
CA ALA A 47 17.04 0.49 16.29
C ALA A 47 15.51 0.42 16.36
N TYR A 48 14.83 0.57 15.21
CA TYR A 48 13.39 0.37 15.11
C TYR A 48 13.06 -1.08 14.77
N TYR A 49 12.19 -1.72 15.57
CA TYR A 49 11.64 -3.03 15.26
C TYR A 49 10.20 -2.89 14.74
N LEU A 50 10.05 -2.89 13.41
CA LEU A 50 8.76 -2.76 12.72
C LEU A 50 8.36 -4.03 11.95
N VAL A 51 9.12 -5.11 12.11
CA VAL A 51 8.88 -6.37 11.40
C VAL A 51 7.70 -7.09 12.03
N HIS A 52 6.82 -7.61 11.16
CA HIS A 52 5.70 -8.43 11.60
C HIS A 52 5.22 -9.40 10.52
N SER A 53 5.15 -10.69 10.85
CA SER A 53 4.94 -11.80 9.92
C SER A 53 3.47 -12.25 9.79
N LEU A 54 2.54 -11.31 9.54
CA LEU A 54 1.11 -11.64 9.32
C LEU A 54 0.87 -12.65 8.18
N GLY A 55 1.75 -12.66 7.17
CA GLY A 55 1.60 -13.44 5.95
C GLY A 55 2.23 -14.84 5.96
N SER A 56 3.01 -15.21 6.99
CA SER A 56 3.72 -16.50 6.99
C SER A 56 2.76 -17.69 7.10
N SER A 57 3.08 -18.75 6.35
CA SER A 57 2.31 -20.00 6.28
C SER A 57 2.69 -21.04 7.33
N GLY A 58 3.75 -20.78 8.12
CA GLY A 58 4.24 -21.65 9.19
C GLY A 58 3.83 -21.21 10.60
N ASP A 59 4.53 -21.72 11.60
CA ASP A 59 4.41 -21.30 13.01
C ASP A 59 4.99 -19.90 13.18
N PHE A 60 4.13 -18.90 12.95
CA PHE A 60 4.51 -17.50 13.00
C PHE A 60 4.96 -17.08 14.40
N GLU A 61 4.48 -17.71 15.47
CA GLU A 61 4.86 -17.34 16.84
C GLU A 61 6.33 -17.70 17.08
N ALA A 62 6.72 -18.91 16.67
CA ALA A 62 8.10 -19.36 16.75
C ALA A 62 9.05 -18.53 15.87
N GLU A 63 8.64 -18.19 14.64
CA GLU A 63 9.43 -17.33 13.73
C GLU A 63 9.61 -15.91 14.29
N GLU A 64 8.54 -15.28 14.79
CA GLU A 64 8.60 -13.94 15.40
C GLU A 64 9.47 -13.94 16.66
N GLN A 65 9.34 -14.96 17.51
CA GLN A 65 10.17 -15.11 18.70
C GLN A 65 11.65 -15.31 18.34
N ALA A 66 11.97 -16.17 17.38
CA ALA A 66 13.34 -16.39 16.92
C ALA A 66 13.95 -15.12 16.31
N GLY A 67 13.19 -14.41 15.48
CA GLY A 67 13.61 -13.14 14.89
C GLY A 67 13.85 -12.05 15.94
N ALA A 68 12.96 -11.91 16.92
CA ALA A 68 13.12 -10.98 18.02
C ALA A 68 14.35 -11.31 18.89
N GLN A 69 14.60 -12.60 19.16
CA GLN A 69 15.76 -13.02 19.94
C GLN A 69 17.06 -12.71 19.21
N ASN A 70 17.14 -13.04 17.91
CA ASN A 70 18.32 -12.74 17.10
C ASN A 70 18.57 -11.22 17.02
N PHE A 71 17.50 -10.42 16.91
CA PHE A 71 17.61 -8.96 16.91
C PHE A 71 18.08 -8.43 18.26
N ALA A 72 17.53 -8.92 19.37
CA ALA A 72 17.94 -8.52 20.72
C ALA A 72 19.41 -8.87 20.99
N ASP A 73 19.87 -10.04 20.55
CA ASP A 73 21.25 -10.49 20.70
C ASP A 73 22.21 -9.64 19.85
N ALA A 74 21.85 -9.35 18.60
CA ALA A 74 22.63 -8.49 17.73
C ALA A 74 22.70 -7.05 18.26
N ALA A 75 21.60 -6.53 18.81
CA ALA A 75 21.52 -5.18 19.38
C ALA A 75 22.45 -5.05 20.59
N ARG A 76 22.43 -6.06 21.46
CA ARG A 76 23.35 -6.17 22.60
C ARG A 76 24.80 -6.19 22.14
N ALA A 77 25.14 -7.02 21.16
CA ALA A 77 26.50 -7.16 20.67
C ALA A 77 27.03 -5.88 19.99
N ALA A 78 26.15 -5.15 19.30
CA ALA A 78 26.49 -3.90 18.63
C ALA A 78 26.50 -2.67 19.56
N GLY A 79 26.02 -2.81 20.80
CA GLY A 79 25.91 -1.70 21.76
C GLY A 79 24.82 -0.69 21.43
N VAL A 80 23.71 -1.16 20.82
CA VAL A 80 22.52 -0.33 20.56
C VAL A 80 21.99 0.20 21.90
N SER A 81 21.83 1.52 22.03
CA SER A 81 21.39 2.15 23.27
C SER A 81 19.88 2.10 23.44
N ARG A 82 19.12 2.14 22.33
CA ARG A 82 17.66 2.19 22.35
C ARG A 82 17.02 1.33 21.27
N ILE A 83 15.94 0.62 21.62
CA ILE A 83 15.07 -0.10 20.68
C ILE A 83 13.67 0.51 20.74
N ILE A 84 13.14 0.92 19.58
CA ILE A 84 11.77 1.40 19.46
C ILE A 84 10.93 0.31 18.80
N TYR A 85 9.96 -0.23 19.53
CA TYR A 85 9.11 -1.32 19.07
C TYR A 85 7.67 -0.85 18.90
N LEU A 86 7.11 -1.08 17.71
CA LEU A 86 5.66 -0.95 17.51
C LEU A 86 5.03 -2.33 17.73
N GLY A 87 4.32 -2.51 18.83
CA GLY A 87 3.59 -3.71 19.25
C GLY A 87 2.11 -3.71 18.85
N GLY A 88 1.27 -4.40 19.63
CA GLY A 88 -0.18 -4.49 19.40
C GLY A 88 -0.97 -4.23 20.68
N LEU A 89 -2.01 -3.40 20.59
CA LEU A 89 -2.90 -3.10 21.72
C LEU A 89 -3.95 -4.19 21.91
N GLY A 90 -4.16 -4.59 23.16
CA GLY A 90 -5.17 -5.56 23.57
C GLY A 90 -5.33 -5.58 25.09
N ALA A 91 -6.42 -6.16 25.56
CA ALA A 91 -6.63 -6.37 27.00
C ALA A 91 -5.63 -7.41 27.55
N ALA A 92 -5.10 -7.14 28.74
CA ALA A 92 -4.24 -8.06 29.49
C ALA A 92 -5.09 -9.14 30.18
N ASP A 93 -5.69 -10.04 29.41
CA ASP A 93 -6.52 -11.13 29.93
C ASP A 93 -6.16 -12.50 29.30
N ASP A 94 -6.68 -13.57 29.91
CA ASP A 94 -6.42 -14.95 29.49
C ASP A 94 -7.03 -15.29 28.11
N GLU A 95 -7.88 -14.43 27.55
CA GLU A 95 -8.52 -14.63 26.25
C GLU A 95 -7.72 -14.05 25.08
N MET A 96 -6.56 -13.44 25.35
CA MET A 96 -5.72 -12.81 24.32
C MET A 96 -5.43 -13.73 23.13
N SER A 97 -5.73 -13.20 21.93
CA SER A 97 -5.49 -13.91 20.67
C SER A 97 -4.00 -14.31 20.51
N PRO A 98 -3.69 -15.45 19.86
CA PRO A 98 -2.31 -15.88 19.60
C PRO A 98 -1.46 -14.78 18.96
N HIS A 99 -2.04 -14.05 17.99
CA HIS A 99 -1.38 -12.91 17.35
C HIS A 99 -0.96 -11.81 18.35
N LEU A 100 -1.85 -11.37 19.24
CA LEU A 100 -1.51 -10.34 20.24
C LEU A 100 -0.51 -10.85 21.28
N ARG A 101 -0.64 -12.12 21.69
CA ARG A 101 0.29 -12.77 22.62
C ARG A 101 1.72 -12.81 22.04
N SER A 102 1.85 -13.20 20.78
CA SER A 102 3.13 -13.17 20.07
C SER A 102 3.72 -11.76 20.02
N ARG A 103 2.89 -10.73 19.77
CA ARG A 103 3.35 -9.33 19.75
C ARG A 103 3.87 -8.85 21.10
N TRP A 104 3.22 -9.24 22.19
CA TRP A 104 3.69 -8.91 23.55
C TRP A 104 4.97 -9.66 23.89
N ARG A 105 5.05 -10.94 23.51
CA ARG A 105 6.23 -11.77 23.70
C ARG A 105 7.45 -11.20 22.98
N VAL A 106 7.28 -10.66 21.76
CA VAL A 106 8.36 -9.95 21.05
C VAL A 106 8.87 -8.77 21.88
N GLY A 107 7.97 -7.95 22.45
CA GLY A 107 8.37 -6.83 23.30
C GLY A 107 9.15 -7.27 24.54
N GLU A 108 8.75 -8.37 25.18
CA GLU A 108 9.48 -8.98 26.30
C GLU A 108 10.89 -9.42 25.91
N ILE A 109 11.03 -10.06 24.74
CA ILE A 109 12.33 -10.53 24.23
C ILE A 109 13.25 -9.34 23.93
N LEU A 110 12.73 -8.30 23.26
CA LEU A 110 13.51 -7.11 22.93
C LEU A 110 14.04 -6.41 24.20
N ARG A 111 13.27 -6.38 25.28
CA ARG A 111 13.72 -5.87 26.60
C ARG A 111 14.88 -6.65 27.22
N THR A 112 15.11 -7.90 26.81
CA THR A 112 16.28 -8.65 27.28
C THR A 112 17.59 -8.16 26.66
N SER A 113 17.55 -7.35 25.58
CA SER A 113 18.74 -6.88 24.86
C SER A 113 19.73 -6.09 25.74
N GLY A 114 19.25 -5.45 26.81
CA GLY A 114 20.03 -4.51 27.61
C GLY A 114 20.01 -3.07 27.06
N ALA A 115 19.37 -2.85 25.91
CA ALA A 115 19.02 -1.52 25.42
C ALA A 115 17.76 -1.01 26.12
N GLU A 116 17.59 0.32 26.17
CA GLU A 116 16.33 0.94 26.59
C GLU A 116 15.25 0.63 25.54
N VAL A 117 14.12 0.05 25.93
CA VAL A 117 13.06 -0.33 24.99
C VAL A 117 11.82 0.54 25.16
N ILE A 118 11.48 1.30 24.12
CA ILE A 118 10.22 2.04 24.03
C ILE A 118 9.24 1.22 23.17
N GLU A 119 8.28 0.56 23.83
CA GLU A 119 7.23 -0.22 23.18
C GLU A 119 5.94 0.62 23.05
N PHE A 120 5.54 0.92 21.81
CA PHE A 120 4.22 1.47 21.53
C PHE A 120 3.21 0.36 21.25
N ARG A 121 2.14 0.26 22.04
CA ARG A 121 1.00 -0.62 21.81
C ARG A 121 -0.10 0.17 21.13
N ALA A 122 -0.18 0.03 19.81
CA ALA A 122 -1.17 0.72 18.99
C ALA A 122 -2.36 -0.19 18.66
N SER A 123 -3.53 0.43 18.57
CA SER A 123 -4.71 -0.18 17.93
C SER A 123 -4.52 -0.23 16.41
N ILE A 124 -5.63 -0.25 15.68
CA ILE A 124 -5.72 -0.26 14.23
C ILE A 124 -5.07 0.99 13.64
N VAL A 125 -4.11 0.81 12.74
CA VAL A 125 -3.50 1.94 12.02
C VAL A 125 -4.30 2.28 10.77
N ILE A 126 -4.77 3.51 10.68
CA ILE A 126 -5.49 4.06 9.52
C ILE A 126 -4.52 4.92 8.70
N GLY A 127 -4.21 4.45 7.50
CA GLY A 127 -3.29 5.13 6.59
C GLY A 127 -3.28 4.45 5.23
N SER A 128 -2.89 5.19 4.19
CA SER A 128 -2.74 4.59 2.87
C SER A 128 -1.73 3.44 2.92
N GLY A 129 -2.06 2.31 2.28
CA GLY A 129 -1.22 1.11 2.28
C GLY A 129 -1.23 0.31 3.58
N SER A 130 -1.95 0.74 4.62
CA SER A 130 -2.13 -0.08 5.83
C SER A 130 -3.09 -1.24 5.55
N VAL A 131 -2.78 -2.43 6.08
CA VAL A 131 -3.60 -3.63 5.88
C VAL A 131 -5.04 -3.41 6.34
N SER A 132 -5.20 -2.75 7.49
CA SER A 132 -6.51 -2.54 8.11
C SER A 132 -7.36 -1.57 7.32
N PHE A 133 -6.78 -0.47 6.83
CA PHE A 133 -7.48 0.49 5.99
C PHE A 133 -7.89 -0.13 4.65
N GLU A 134 -6.97 -0.85 4.00
CA GLU A 134 -7.27 -1.55 2.74
C GLU A 134 -8.35 -2.62 2.90
N MET A 135 -8.40 -3.31 4.05
CA MET A 135 -9.47 -4.27 4.36
C MET A 135 -10.83 -3.57 4.50
N VAL A 136 -10.90 -2.49 5.28
CA VAL A 136 -12.13 -1.68 5.42
C VAL A 136 -12.61 -1.19 4.04
N ARG A 137 -11.70 -0.60 3.28
CA ARG A 137 -11.97 -0.12 1.92
C ARG A 137 -12.51 -1.21 1.03
N ALA A 138 -11.78 -2.31 0.89
CA ALA A 138 -12.13 -3.34 -0.07
C ALA A 138 -13.45 -4.04 0.28
N LEU A 139 -13.81 -4.11 1.55
CA LEU A 139 -15.12 -4.59 1.98
C LEU A 139 -16.23 -3.63 1.65
N VAL A 140 -16.08 -2.39 2.06
CA VAL A 140 -17.07 -1.34 1.83
C VAL A 140 -17.25 -1.12 0.33
N GLU A 141 -16.21 -1.19 -0.48
CA GLU A 141 -16.36 -1.01 -1.93
C GLU A 141 -17.08 -2.19 -2.58
N ARG A 142 -16.92 -3.42 -2.10
CA ARG A 142 -17.46 -4.61 -2.79
C ARG A 142 -18.80 -5.12 -2.28
N LEU A 143 -19.12 -4.89 -1.00
CA LEU A 143 -20.26 -5.53 -0.34
C LEU A 143 -21.36 -4.50 -0.03
N PRO A 144 -22.37 -4.31 -0.91
CA PRO A 144 -23.49 -3.40 -0.63
C PRO A 144 -24.33 -3.84 0.58
N VAL A 145 -24.37 -5.15 0.82
CA VAL A 145 -24.96 -5.78 2.02
C VAL A 145 -23.87 -6.62 2.68
N MET A 146 -23.61 -6.35 3.96
CA MET A 146 -22.60 -7.05 4.76
C MET A 146 -23.28 -7.82 5.88
N ILE A 147 -23.14 -9.14 5.88
CA ILE A 147 -23.56 -9.98 7.01
C ILE A 147 -22.40 -10.01 7.99
N THR A 148 -22.56 -9.30 9.10
CA THR A 148 -21.46 -9.02 10.04
C THR A 148 -21.62 -9.85 11.32
N PRO A 149 -20.55 -10.51 11.79
CA PRO A 149 -20.54 -11.12 13.12
C PRO A 149 -20.55 -10.05 14.24
N ARG A 150 -20.85 -10.46 15.47
CA ARG A 150 -20.92 -9.56 16.64
C ARG A 150 -19.65 -8.76 16.91
N TRP A 151 -18.47 -9.29 16.57
CA TRP A 151 -17.20 -8.59 16.81
C TRP A 151 -17.09 -7.28 16.03
N VAL A 152 -17.89 -7.06 14.98
CA VAL A 152 -17.91 -5.77 14.25
C VAL A 152 -18.35 -4.60 15.15
N SER A 153 -19.02 -4.90 16.27
CA SER A 153 -19.41 -3.91 17.29
C SER A 153 -18.38 -3.74 18.42
N VAL A 154 -17.30 -4.52 18.44
CA VAL A 154 -16.24 -4.42 19.47
C VAL A 154 -15.55 -3.05 19.35
N PRO A 155 -15.34 -2.34 20.47
CA PRO A 155 -14.69 -1.03 20.46
C PRO A 155 -13.19 -1.15 20.16
N ALA A 156 -12.71 -0.23 19.34
CA ALA A 156 -11.32 0.00 19.02
C ALA A 156 -11.03 1.50 19.08
N GLN A 157 -9.76 1.88 19.22
CA GLN A 157 -9.33 3.28 19.20
C GLN A 157 -8.28 3.49 18.11
N PRO A 158 -8.70 3.50 16.82
CA PRO A 158 -7.81 3.52 15.68
C PRO A 158 -6.94 4.78 15.68
N ILE A 159 -5.70 4.67 15.22
CA ILE A 159 -4.75 5.78 15.15
C ILE A 159 -4.40 6.10 13.70
N ALA A 160 -4.28 7.39 13.35
CA ALA A 160 -3.79 7.78 12.04
C ALA A 160 -2.30 7.45 11.89
N VAL A 161 -1.88 7.04 10.69
CA VAL A 161 -0.46 6.73 10.42
C VAL A 161 0.46 7.92 10.69
N ASN A 162 0.02 9.15 10.43
CA ASN A 162 0.81 10.35 10.69
C ASN A 162 1.05 10.58 12.18
N ASP A 163 0.04 10.37 13.02
CA ASP A 163 0.16 10.49 14.47
C ASP A 163 1.10 9.42 15.02
N LEU A 164 0.93 8.18 14.54
CA LEU A 164 1.83 7.08 14.85
C LEU A 164 3.29 7.40 14.50
N LEU A 165 3.55 7.97 13.32
CA LEU A 165 4.88 8.43 12.93
C LEU A 165 5.39 9.56 13.83
N GLY A 166 4.49 10.44 14.31
CA GLY A 166 4.79 11.44 15.33
C GLY A 166 5.33 10.81 16.62
N TYR A 167 4.63 9.81 17.16
CA TYR A 167 5.07 9.05 18.34
C TYR A 167 6.40 8.33 18.10
N LEU A 168 6.54 7.62 16.98
CA LEU A 168 7.77 6.90 16.62
C LEU A 168 8.97 7.85 16.49
N ARG A 169 8.76 9.06 15.97
CA ARG A 169 9.81 10.09 15.88
C ARG A 169 10.16 10.65 17.26
N ALA A 170 9.16 10.98 18.06
CA ALA A 170 9.37 11.53 19.40
C ALA A 170 10.14 10.55 20.31
N ALA A 171 9.92 9.24 20.15
CA ALA A 171 10.62 8.20 20.91
C ALA A 171 12.14 8.19 20.74
N LEU A 172 12.70 8.86 19.73
CA LEU A 172 14.15 9.05 19.61
C LEU A 172 14.73 9.87 20.76
N THR A 173 13.95 10.80 21.32
CA THR A 173 14.45 11.82 22.23
C THR A 173 13.70 11.88 23.55
N ILE A 174 12.64 11.09 23.74
CA ILE A 174 11.94 11.08 25.03
C ILE A 174 12.91 10.68 26.15
N PRO A 175 12.88 11.37 27.29
CA PRO A 175 13.56 10.92 28.50
C PRO A 175 12.91 9.62 28.96
N ALA A 176 13.73 8.61 29.18
CA ALA A 176 13.29 7.34 29.74
C ALA A 176 14.41 6.84 30.66
N ASP A 177 14.07 6.61 31.92
CA ASP A 177 15.00 6.09 32.92
C ASP A 177 15.13 4.56 32.82
N ASP A 178 14.15 3.91 32.18
CA ASP A 178 14.10 2.47 31.87
C ASP A 178 13.15 2.23 30.67
N SER A 179 13.04 0.98 30.23
CA SER A 179 12.11 0.56 29.19
C SER A 179 10.65 0.90 29.54
N MET A 180 9.91 1.41 28.56
CA MET A 180 8.53 1.87 28.73
C MET A 180 7.58 1.13 27.80
N ILE A 181 6.35 0.89 28.28
CA ILE A 181 5.25 0.37 27.47
C ILE A 181 4.16 1.45 27.42
N LEU A 182 3.87 1.94 26.23
CA LEU A 182 3.05 3.11 25.98
C LEU A 182 1.89 2.73 25.06
N GLU A 183 0.66 2.87 25.54
CA GLU A 183 -0.54 2.62 24.74
C GLU A 183 -0.87 3.88 23.92
N ILE A 184 -1.11 3.72 22.62
CA ILE A 184 -1.43 4.83 21.71
C ILE A 184 -2.67 4.52 20.87
N GLY A 185 -3.49 5.55 20.67
CA GLY A 185 -4.75 5.50 19.93
C GLY A 185 -5.10 6.86 19.36
N GLY A 186 -6.08 6.91 18.46
CA GLY A 186 -6.66 8.15 17.96
C GLY A 186 -7.59 8.84 18.96
N ALA A 187 -8.17 9.97 18.55
CA ALA A 187 -9.09 10.73 19.40
C ALA A 187 -10.42 9.99 19.66
N ASP A 188 -10.84 9.14 18.73
CA ASP A 188 -12.16 8.51 18.76
C ASP A 188 -12.09 7.02 19.11
N VAL A 189 -12.97 6.59 20.03
CA VAL A 189 -13.29 5.17 20.24
C VAL A 189 -14.46 4.79 19.34
N VAL A 190 -14.20 3.92 18.37
CA VAL A 190 -15.20 3.47 17.38
C VAL A 190 -15.20 1.97 17.24
N SER A 191 -16.31 1.41 16.77
CA SER A 191 -16.32 0.00 16.36
C SER A 191 -15.85 -0.18 14.93
N TYR A 192 -15.47 -1.41 14.55
CA TYR A 192 -15.19 -1.75 13.15
C TYR A 192 -16.36 -1.42 12.21
N GLY A 193 -17.59 -1.62 12.68
CA GLY A 193 -18.79 -1.21 11.96
C GLY A 193 -18.88 0.31 11.82
N GLY A 194 -18.40 1.05 12.82
CA GLY A 194 -18.26 2.51 12.76
C GLY A 194 -17.26 2.94 11.68
N LEU A 195 -16.08 2.32 11.65
CA LEU A 195 -15.06 2.56 10.61
C LEU A 195 -15.59 2.32 9.19
N MET A 196 -16.26 1.19 8.98
CA MET A 196 -16.85 0.86 7.68
C MET A 196 -17.95 1.85 7.28
N ARG A 197 -18.75 2.33 8.25
CA ARG A 197 -19.77 3.35 8.02
C ARG A 197 -19.17 4.70 7.66
N GLU A 198 -18.12 5.12 8.36
CA GLU A 198 -17.44 6.40 8.10
C GLU A 198 -16.80 6.39 6.71
N TYR A 199 -16.07 5.33 6.37
CA TYR A 199 -15.52 5.16 5.02
C TYR A 199 -16.63 5.16 3.93
N ALA A 200 -17.73 4.45 4.17
CA ALA A 200 -18.86 4.42 3.24
C ALA A 200 -19.48 5.80 3.05
N HIS A 201 -19.65 6.56 4.14
CA HIS A 201 -20.18 7.92 4.14
C HIS A 201 -19.31 8.85 3.28
N GLN A 202 -18.00 8.88 3.52
CA GLN A 202 -17.06 9.73 2.76
C GLN A 202 -16.97 9.33 1.27
N ARG A 203 -17.21 8.06 0.95
CA ARG A 203 -17.27 7.56 -0.44
C ARG A 203 -18.63 7.70 -1.11
N GLY A 204 -19.65 8.21 -0.41
CA GLY A 204 -21.02 8.30 -0.91
C GLY A 204 -21.68 6.92 -1.14
N LEU A 205 -21.20 5.89 -0.46
CA LEU A 205 -21.65 4.51 -0.60
C LEU A 205 -22.70 4.18 0.46
N ARG A 206 -23.83 3.60 0.03
CA ARG A 206 -24.84 3.07 0.96
C ARG A 206 -24.56 1.60 1.25
N ARG A 207 -24.36 1.27 2.52
CA ARG A 207 -24.05 -0.10 2.98
C ARG A 207 -25.03 -0.55 4.05
N ARG A 208 -25.65 -1.71 3.83
CA ARG A 208 -26.53 -2.35 4.82
C ARG A 208 -25.73 -3.38 5.60
N MET A 209 -25.61 -3.21 6.91
CA MET A 209 -24.96 -4.18 7.79
C MET A 209 -26.01 -4.96 8.56
N ILE A 210 -25.98 -6.28 8.47
CA ILE A 210 -26.90 -7.19 9.14
C ILE A 210 -26.08 -8.00 10.15
N ALA A 211 -26.26 -7.70 11.44
CA ALA A 211 -25.55 -8.39 12.51
C ALA A 211 -26.13 -9.78 12.74
N VAL A 212 -25.27 -10.81 12.79
CA VAL A 212 -25.66 -12.19 13.09
C VAL A 212 -24.93 -12.73 14.33
N PRO A 213 -25.55 -13.59 15.15
CA PRO A 213 -25.01 -14.00 16.46
C PRO A 213 -23.66 -14.73 16.36
N VAL A 214 -23.54 -15.63 15.38
CA VAL A 214 -22.29 -16.36 15.07
C VAL A 214 -22.20 -16.49 13.56
N LEU A 215 -21.14 -15.94 12.97
CA LEU A 215 -20.77 -16.27 11.60
C LEU A 215 -19.77 -17.41 11.71
N THR A 216 -20.11 -18.60 11.21
CA THR A 216 -19.14 -19.72 11.22
C THR A 216 -17.87 -19.27 10.48
N PRO A 217 -16.67 -19.73 10.89
CA PRO A 217 -15.41 -19.37 10.22
C PRO A 217 -15.42 -19.62 8.69
N ARG A 218 -16.29 -20.53 8.21
CA ARG A 218 -16.53 -20.80 6.79
C ARG A 218 -17.32 -19.68 6.11
N LEU A 219 -18.34 -19.12 6.75
CA LEU A 219 -19.13 -18.00 6.22
C LEU A 219 -18.37 -16.66 6.29
N SER A 220 -17.52 -16.45 7.31
CA SER A 220 -16.62 -15.28 7.36
C SER A 220 -15.56 -15.32 6.27
N SER A 221 -15.09 -16.52 5.92
CA SER A 221 -14.15 -16.72 4.81
C SER A 221 -14.78 -16.45 3.43
N LEU A 222 -16.10 -16.58 3.30
CA LEU A 222 -16.83 -16.38 2.04
C LEU A 222 -16.77 -14.92 1.59
N TRP A 223 -17.03 -13.97 2.49
CA TRP A 223 -16.93 -12.54 2.14
C TRP A 223 -15.47 -12.05 2.08
N LEU A 224 -14.58 -12.60 2.91
CA LEU A 224 -13.14 -12.32 2.83
C LEU A 224 -12.54 -12.80 1.50
N GLY A 225 -13.02 -13.93 0.98
CA GLY A 225 -12.62 -14.47 -0.33
C GLY A 225 -13.04 -13.60 -1.51
N VAL A 226 -14.10 -12.79 -1.36
CA VAL A 226 -14.55 -11.80 -2.37
C VAL A 226 -13.58 -10.62 -2.47
N VAL A 227 -12.77 -10.37 -1.44
CA VAL A 227 -11.89 -9.20 -1.32
C VAL A 227 -10.48 -9.48 -1.86
N THR A 228 -9.83 -10.58 -1.51
CA THR A 228 -8.76 -11.29 -2.25
C THR A 228 -8.34 -12.52 -1.42
N PRO A 229 -7.71 -13.56 -2.00
CA PRO A 229 -7.14 -14.67 -1.22
C PRO A 229 -6.11 -14.24 -0.18
N VAL A 230 -5.38 -13.13 -0.42
CA VAL A 230 -4.40 -12.57 0.52
C VAL A 230 -5.11 -12.00 1.75
N TYR A 231 -6.16 -11.21 1.55
CA TYR A 231 -6.96 -10.65 2.64
C TYR A 231 -7.68 -11.74 3.43
N ALA A 232 -8.10 -12.84 2.80
CA ALA A 232 -8.69 -13.96 3.52
C ALA A 232 -7.69 -14.68 4.44
N ARG A 233 -6.41 -14.72 4.08
CA ARG A 233 -5.37 -15.33 4.91
C ARG A 233 -5.03 -14.47 6.12
N ILE A 234 -4.74 -13.19 5.88
CA ILE A 234 -4.36 -12.22 6.93
C ILE A 234 -5.58 -11.91 7.81
N GLY A 235 -6.73 -11.70 7.17
CA GLY A 235 -7.99 -11.37 7.82
C GLY A 235 -8.44 -12.42 8.82
N ARG A 236 -8.16 -13.72 8.64
CA ARG A 236 -8.47 -14.72 9.66
C ARG A 236 -7.69 -14.51 10.96
N LYS A 237 -6.37 -14.30 10.87
CA LYS A 237 -5.51 -14.04 12.04
C LYS A 237 -5.89 -12.72 12.72
N LEU A 238 -6.18 -11.68 11.94
CA LEU A 238 -6.64 -10.39 12.45
C LEU A 238 -8.03 -10.50 13.10
N ILE A 239 -9.01 -11.16 12.46
CA ILE A 239 -10.38 -11.27 12.98
C ILE A 239 -10.42 -11.83 14.40
N ASP A 240 -9.56 -12.80 14.72
CA ASP A 240 -9.51 -13.35 16.07
C ASP A 240 -8.96 -12.34 17.09
N SER A 241 -8.02 -11.45 16.71
CA SER A 241 -7.66 -10.31 17.56
C SER A 241 -8.75 -9.25 17.62
N LEU A 242 -9.56 -9.07 16.57
CA LEU A 242 -10.66 -8.09 16.51
C LEU A 242 -11.84 -8.41 17.43
N ARG A 243 -11.89 -9.64 17.98
CA ARG A 243 -12.91 -10.01 18.97
C ARG A 243 -12.69 -9.33 20.32
N HIS A 244 -11.48 -8.82 20.56
CA HIS A 244 -11.10 -8.18 21.81
C HIS A 244 -11.05 -6.67 21.63
N ALA A 245 -11.45 -5.94 22.67
CA ALA A 245 -11.39 -4.48 22.65
C ALA A 245 -9.93 -4.02 22.55
N SER A 246 -9.68 -3.01 21.72
CA SER A 246 -8.35 -2.40 21.51
C SER A 246 -8.45 -0.90 21.73
N VAL A 247 -8.76 -0.54 22.98
CA VAL A 247 -8.94 0.82 23.47
C VAL A 247 -7.82 1.11 24.45
N VAL A 248 -7.27 2.33 24.40
CA VAL A 248 -6.23 2.76 25.34
C VAL A 248 -6.84 2.84 26.74
N VAL A 249 -6.25 2.10 27.67
CA VAL A 249 -6.63 2.11 29.09
C VAL A 249 -5.65 2.99 29.86
N ASN A 250 -4.37 2.89 29.53
CA ASN A 250 -3.32 3.65 30.18
C ASN A 250 -2.99 4.89 29.35
N GLN A 251 -3.62 6.01 29.69
CA GLN A 251 -3.34 7.27 29.00
C GLN A 251 -1.92 7.77 29.32
N LEU A 252 -1.24 8.19 28.27
CA LEU A 252 0.05 8.86 28.37
C LEU A 252 -0.16 10.24 29.01
N PRO A 253 0.80 10.71 29.84
CA PRO A 253 0.76 12.10 30.29
C PRO A 253 0.80 13.03 29.07
N ALA A 254 -0.08 14.03 29.06
CA ALA A 254 -0.36 14.88 27.90
C ALA A 254 0.84 15.72 27.42
N ASP A 255 1.89 15.81 28.24
CA ASP A 255 3.10 16.59 28.05
C ASP A 255 4.30 15.78 27.53
N VAL A 256 4.20 14.45 27.46
CA VAL A 256 5.31 13.59 26.97
C VAL A 256 5.46 13.68 25.45
N PHE A 257 4.36 13.84 24.73
CA PHE A 257 4.34 13.84 23.26
C PHE A 257 3.62 15.07 22.73
N ASP A 258 4.28 15.82 21.85
CA ASP A 258 3.65 16.87 21.04
C ASP A 258 2.92 16.23 19.83
N VAL A 259 1.99 15.33 20.13
CA VAL A 259 1.15 14.66 19.13
C VAL A 259 -0.30 14.85 19.54
N GLN A 260 -1.09 15.46 18.67
CA GLN A 260 -2.54 15.62 18.84
C GLN A 260 -3.23 14.59 17.95
N PRO A 261 -3.77 13.49 18.52
CA PRO A 261 -4.33 12.42 17.72
C PRO A 261 -5.53 12.88 16.89
N MET A 262 -5.56 12.51 15.63
CA MET A 262 -6.64 12.85 14.70
C MET A 262 -7.93 12.09 15.06
N GLY A 263 -9.06 12.74 14.79
CA GLY A 263 -10.36 12.08 14.72
C GLY A 263 -10.44 11.14 13.52
N ILE A 264 -11.36 10.17 13.60
CA ILE A 264 -11.40 9.08 12.62
C ILE A 264 -11.81 9.53 11.23
N ALA A 265 -12.67 10.55 11.15
CA ALA A 265 -13.10 11.14 9.89
C ALA A 265 -11.91 11.75 9.14
N ASP A 266 -11.05 12.47 9.85
CA ASP A 266 -9.86 13.11 9.27
C ASP A 266 -8.78 12.09 8.93
N ALA A 267 -8.61 11.06 9.76
CA ALA A 267 -7.69 9.95 9.48
C ALA A 267 -8.07 9.22 8.18
N ILE A 268 -9.35 8.92 7.97
CA ILE A 268 -9.85 8.30 6.73
C ILE A 268 -9.71 9.25 5.55
N THR A 269 -10.05 10.53 5.71
CA THR A 269 -9.90 11.55 4.66
C THR A 269 -8.45 11.63 4.20
N THR A 270 -7.51 11.65 5.15
CA THR A 270 -6.07 11.74 4.88
C THR A 270 -5.56 10.47 4.20
N ALA A 271 -5.98 9.29 4.68
CA ALA A 271 -5.63 8.01 4.06
C ALA A 271 -6.13 7.90 2.60
N MET A 272 -7.33 8.41 2.31
CA MET A 272 -7.89 8.47 0.96
C MET A 272 -7.16 9.47 0.06
N ARG A 273 -6.78 10.65 0.59
CA ARG A 273 -6.03 11.67 -0.17
C ARG A 273 -4.63 11.19 -0.56
N ASN A 274 -3.96 10.51 0.35
CA ASN A 274 -2.61 10.02 0.11
C ASN A 274 -2.58 8.72 -0.70
N GLU A 275 -3.73 8.10 -0.97
CA GLU A 275 -3.84 6.84 -1.71
C GLU A 275 -3.11 6.87 -3.05
N ASP A 276 -3.23 7.94 -3.82
CA ASP A 276 -2.60 8.02 -5.14
C ASP A 276 -1.08 8.28 -5.07
N ARG A 277 -0.60 8.97 -4.03
CA ARG A 277 0.82 9.27 -3.80
C ARG A 277 1.57 8.08 -3.19
N ASP A 278 0.99 7.48 -2.15
CA ASP A 278 1.60 6.42 -1.38
C ASP A 278 1.51 5.09 -2.13
N TYR A 279 0.44 4.79 -2.87
CA TYR A 279 0.39 3.58 -3.72
C TYR A 279 1.50 3.53 -4.78
N ALA A 280 1.90 4.70 -5.31
CA ALA A 280 3.02 4.80 -6.24
C ALA A 280 4.39 4.51 -5.57
N ALA A 281 4.51 4.77 -4.27
CA ALA A 281 5.73 4.58 -3.47
C ALA A 281 5.78 3.20 -2.77
N THR A 282 4.69 2.76 -2.15
CA THR A 282 4.57 1.52 -1.38
C THR A 282 3.66 0.52 -2.08
N ARG A 283 4.25 -0.29 -2.95
CA ARG A 283 3.59 -1.52 -3.41
C ARG A 283 3.48 -2.47 -2.23
N TRP A 284 2.32 -2.56 -1.60
CA TRP A 284 2.04 -3.44 -0.45
C TRP A 284 2.39 -4.93 -0.70
N SER A 285 2.40 -5.39 -1.95
CA SER A 285 2.93 -6.71 -2.34
C SER A 285 4.40 -6.91 -1.98
N ASP A 286 5.17 -5.84 -1.83
CA ASP A 286 6.59 -5.88 -1.51
C ASP A 286 6.86 -6.38 -0.08
N ALA A 287 5.97 -6.03 0.86
CA ALA A 287 5.98 -6.55 2.23
C ALA A 287 5.48 -8.00 2.33
N LEU A 288 4.70 -8.49 1.36
CA LEU A 288 4.15 -9.85 1.35
C LEU A 288 5.00 -10.87 0.59
N SER A 289 5.67 -10.47 -0.49
CA SER A 289 6.52 -11.42 -1.23
C SER A 289 7.83 -11.75 -0.48
N SER A 290 8.06 -11.20 0.72
CA SER A 290 9.21 -11.49 1.59
C SER A 290 9.05 -12.84 2.31
N SER A 291 7.84 -13.44 2.25
CA SER A 291 7.50 -14.74 2.83
C SER A 291 7.51 -15.91 1.82
N GLY A 292 8.13 -15.76 0.64
CA GLY A 292 8.29 -16.87 -0.33
C GLY A 292 8.37 -16.45 -1.81
N ARG A 293 8.93 -17.34 -2.65
CA ARG A 293 9.18 -17.17 -4.09
C ARG A 293 7.93 -16.73 -4.86
N SER A 294 8.05 -15.64 -5.63
CA SER A 294 7.06 -15.22 -6.63
C SER A 294 7.48 -15.72 -8.00
N ASP A 295 6.60 -16.45 -8.69
CA ASP A 295 6.78 -16.85 -10.09
C ASP A 295 6.36 -15.68 -11.01
N SER A 296 7.11 -15.47 -12.09
CA SER A 296 7.11 -14.23 -12.90
C SER A 296 6.12 -14.23 -14.08
N ARG A 297 5.15 -15.14 -14.11
CA ARG A 297 4.22 -15.31 -15.23
C ARG A 297 2.77 -15.53 -14.79
N ALA A 298 2.14 -14.53 -14.20
CA ALA A 298 0.69 -14.47 -14.11
C ALA A 298 0.23 -13.03 -13.92
N ALA A 299 -0.90 -12.64 -14.51
CA ALA A 299 -1.55 -11.37 -14.17
C ALA A 299 -1.83 -11.34 -12.66
N VAL A 300 -1.04 -10.57 -11.91
CA VAL A 300 -1.17 -10.46 -10.45
C VAL A 300 -2.27 -9.45 -10.13
N ARG A 301 -3.28 -9.88 -9.36
CA ARG A 301 -4.39 -9.05 -8.87
C ARG A 301 -3.88 -8.25 -7.65
N PHE A 302 -3.74 -6.93 -7.75
CA PHE A 302 -3.16 -6.08 -6.69
C PHE A 302 -4.24 -5.30 -5.91
N GLY A 303 -4.71 -5.84 -4.78
CA GLY A 303 -5.70 -5.17 -3.91
C GLY A 303 -7.10 -5.12 -4.54
N ALA A 304 -7.77 -3.95 -4.47
CA ALA A 304 -9.00 -3.68 -5.22
C ALA A 304 -8.79 -2.95 -6.55
N ARG A 305 -7.61 -2.38 -6.78
CA ARG A 305 -7.23 -1.80 -8.07
C ARG A 305 -6.85 -2.92 -9.04
N LEU A 306 -7.37 -2.86 -10.25
CA LEU A 306 -7.11 -3.82 -11.31
C LEU A 306 -5.97 -3.26 -12.15
N VAL A 307 -4.88 -4.02 -12.24
CA VAL A 307 -3.65 -3.60 -12.94
C VAL A 307 -3.41 -4.56 -14.10
N ASP A 308 -3.21 -4.01 -15.29
CA ASP A 308 -2.81 -4.73 -16.50
C ASP A 308 -1.49 -4.14 -17.01
N THR A 309 -0.40 -4.88 -16.78
CA THR A 309 0.94 -4.48 -17.22
C THR A 309 1.38 -5.31 -18.42
N ARG A 310 1.92 -4.63 -19.42
CA ARG A 310 2.43 -5.21 -20.66
C ARG A 310 3.78 -4.63 -20.98
N THR A 311 4.64 -5.44 -21.58
CA THR A 311 5.99 -5.02 -21.98
C THR A 311 6.25 -5.34 -23.44
N ALA A 312 7.11 -4.53 -24.05
CA ALA A 312 7.70 -4.77 -25.36
C ALA A 312 9.17 -4.39 -25.31
N THR A 313 10.05 -5.30 -25.74
CA THR A 313 11.47 -5.04 -25.88
C THR A 313 11.73 -4.39 -27.23
N VAL A 314 12.53 -3.34 -27.25
CA VAL A 314 13.00 -2.66 -28.46
C VAL A 314 14.51 -2.47 -28.38
N THR A 315 15.14 -2.39 -29.55
CA THR A 315 16.59 -2.17 -29.70
C THR A 315 16.97 -0.69 -29.74
N ALA A 316 15.98 0.21 -29.71
CA ALA A 316 16.19 1.64 -29.65
C ALA A 316 16.70 2.09 -28.27
N THR A 317 17.42 3.21 -28.22
CA THR A 317 17.82 3.85 -26.95
C THR A 317 16.58 4.36 -26.20
N PRO A 318 16.65 4.53 -24.87
CA PRO A 318 15.51 5.00 -24.08
C PRO A 318 14.86 6.28 -24.61
N ASP A 319 15.65 7.27 -25.02
CA ASP A 319 15.13 8.53 -25.56
C ASP A 319 14.36 8.33 -26.88
N VAL A 320 14.89 7.51 -27.78
CA VAL A 320 14.23 7.18 -29.06
C VAL A 320 12.96 6.36 -28.82
N ALA A 321 13.00 5.42 -27.88
CA ALA A 321 11.85 4.61 -27.51
C ALA A 321 10.75 5.41 -26.78
N PHE A 322 11.12 6.50 -26.10
CA PHE A 322 10.18 7.37 -25.40
C PHE A 322 9.52 8.40 -26.34
N GLU A 323 10.10 8.69 -27.51
CA GLU A 323 9.56 9.68 -28.45
C GLU A 323 8.14 9.34 -28.97
N PRO A 324 7.80 8.09 -29.35
CA PRO A 324 6.43 7.73 -29.70
C PRO A 324 5.44 7.92 -28.55
N ILE A 325 5.86 7.66 -27.31
CA ILE A 325 5.06 7.83 -26.09
C ILE A 325 4.79 9.32 -25.85
N ARG A 326 5.83 10.16 -25.99
CA ARG A 326 5.68 11.62 -25.94
C ARG A 326 4.70 12.13 -26.96
N ARG A 327 4.53 11.49 -28.13
CA ARG A 327 3.65 11.93 -29.21
C ARG A 327 2.25 11.30 -29.22
N ILE A 328 1.84 10.63 -28.13
CA ILE A 328 0.48 10.07 -28.01
C ILE A 328 -0.59 11.19 -28.09
N GLY A 329 -1.67 10.92 -28.83
CA GLY A 329 -2.78 11.87 -29.05
C GLY A 329 -2.62 12.72 -30.32
N GLY A 330 -3.52 13.69 -30.50
CA GLY A 330 -3.53 14.56 -31.70
C GLY A 330 -3.73 13.76 -33.00
N GLU A 331 -3.03 14.16 -34.08
CA GLU A 331 -3.15 13.51 -35.40
C GLU A 331 -2.68 12.04 -35.42
N ARG A 332 -1.79 11.66 -34.50
CA ARG A 332 -1.28 10.27 -34.38
C ARG A 332 -2.23 9.34 -33.63
N GLY A 333 -3.05 9.90 -32.73
CA GLY A 333 -3.92 9.13 -31.85
C GLY A 333 -3.14 8.22 -30.89
N TRP A 334 -3.69 7.05 -30.59
CA TRP A 334 -3.20 6.12 -29.56
C TRP A 334 -2.49 4.90 -30.13
N TYR A 335 -1.96 5.00 -31.36
CA TYR A 335 -1.28 3.93 -32.12
C TYR A 335 -2.11 2.66 -32.41
N PHE A 336 -3.28 2.49 -31.79
CA PHE A 336 -4.21 1.39 -32.05
C PHE A 336 -5.61 1.73 -31.54
N GLY A 337 -6.65 1.22 -32.22
CA GLY A 337 -8.03 1.32 -31.74
C GLY A 337 -8.60 2.74 -31.71
N ASN A 338 -8.07 3.68 -32.48
CA ASN A 338 -8.48 5.10 -32.48
C ASN A 338 -10.00 5.29 -32.65
N ALA A 339 -10.68 4.44 -33.43
CA ALA A 339 -12.14 4.48 -33.58
C ALA A 339 -12.88 4.10 -32.28
N LEU A 340 -12.38 3.10 -31.53
CA LEU A 340 -12.95 2.70 -30.23
C LEU A 340 -12.73 3.80 -29.18
N TRP A 341 -11.57 4.44 -29.21
CA TRP A 341 -11.28 5.60 -28.36
C TRP A 341 -12.22 6.78 -28.67
N ARG A 342 -12.45 7.10 -29.94
CA ARG A 342 -13.43 8.12 -30.36
C ARG A 342 -14.85 7.77 -29.93
N LEU A 343 -15.28 6.51 -30.12
CA LEU A 343 -16.58 6.02 -29.68
C LEU A 343 -16.73 6.17 -28.15
N ARG A 344 -15.70 5.79 -27.39
CA ARG A 344 -15.72 5.92 -25.92
C ARG A 344 -15.81 7.38 -25.48
N GLY A 345 -15.07 8.28 -26.13
CA GLY A 345 -15.13 9.72 -25.84
C GLY A 345 -16.47 10.35 -26.24
N PHE A 346 -17.14 9.84 -27.27
CA PHE A 346 -18.50 10.25 -27.60
C PHE A 346 -19.52 9.79 -26.54
N LEU A 347 -19.44 8.53 -26.10
CA LEU A 347 -20.27 8.00 -25.01
C LEU A 347 -20.04 8.77 -23.70
N ASP A 348 -18.81 9.21 -23.45
CA ASP A 348 -18.47 10.05 -22.31
C ASP A 348 -19.23 11.37 -22.31
N LEU A 349 -19.24 12.05 -23.47
CA LEU A 349 -19.91 13.32 -23.65
C LEU A 349 -21.43 13.18 -23.43
N LEU A 350 -22.04 12.10 -23.94
CA LEU A 350 -23.45 11.80 -23.70
C LEU A 350 -23.76 11.57 -22.22
N ALA A 351 -22.81 10.97 -21.47
CA ALA A 351 -22.92 10.79 -20.03
C ALA A 351 -22.56 12.06 -19.23
N GLY A 352 -22.31 13.21 -19.86
CA GLY A 352 -21.96 14.47 -19.22
C GLY A 352 -20.49 14.57 -18.76
N GLY A 353 -19.61 13.75 -19.32
CA GLY A 353 -18.16 13.82 -19.13
C GLY A 353 -17.48 14.81 -20.09
N VAL A 354 -16.15 14.89 -20.03
CA VAL A 354 -15.33 15.84 -20.80
C VAL A 354 -15.30 15.53 -22.30
N GLY A 355 -15.49 14.26 -22.71
CA GLY A 355 -15.44 13.81 -24.10
C GLY A 355 -14.09 14.07 -24.80
N VAL A 356 -14.07 14.09 -26.14
CA VAL A 356 -12.85 14.35 -26.96
C VAL A 356 -12.57 15.85 -27.14
N ARG A 357 -13.25 16.73 -26.39
CA ARG A 357 -13.26 18.19 -26.67
C ARG A 357 -11.95 18.90 -26.31
N ARG A 358 -11.05 18.25 -25.59
CA ARG A 358 -9.75 18.83 -25.22
C ARG A 358 -8.66 18.12 -26.00
N GLY A 359 -8.30 18.70 -27.14
CA GLY A 359 -7.11 18.31 -27.87
C GLY A 359 -5.85 18.53 -27.02
N ARG A 360 -4.69 18.26 -27.63
CA ARG A 360 -3.40 18.40 -26.96
C ARG A 360 -2.84 19.81 -27.10
N ARG A 361 -2.13 20.30 -26.07
CA ARG A 361 -1.48 21.63 -26.06
C ARG A 361 -0.34 21.77 -27.07
N HIS A 362 0.58 20.80 -27.12
CA HIS A 362 1.76 20.81 -28.00
C HIS A 362 1.89 19.48 -28.75
N PRO A 363 2.22 19.45 -30.05
CA PRO A 363 2.26 18.21 -30.86
C PRO A 363 3.35 17.21 -30.46
N ARG A 364 4.38 17.63 -29.71
CA ARG A 364 5.52 16.77 -29.31
C ARG A 364 5.81 16.72 -27.82
N ASP A 365 5.48 17.77 -27.09
CA ASP A 365 5.86 17.90 -25.68
C ASP A 365 4.67 17.70 -24.76
N LEU A 366 4.94 17.10 -23.60
CA LEU A 366 3.99 16.92 -22.52
C LEU A 366 4.50 17.72 -21.33
N ALA A 367 3.60 18.37 -20.62
CA ALA A 367 3.83 18.94 -19.31
C ALA A 367 2.79 18.38 -18.33
N VAL A 368 3.16 18.34 -17.04
CA VAL A 368 2.21 17.98 -15.98
C VAL A 368 1.02 18.93 -16.04
N GLY A 369 -0.19 18.35 -16.00
CA GLY A 369 -1.45 19.08 -16.15
C GLY A 369 -1.98 19.20 -17.58
N ASP A 370 -1.18 18.89 -18.62
CA ASP A 370 -1.66 18.90 -20.00
C ASP A 370 -2.76 17.85 -20.22
N THR A 371 -3.70 18.16 -21.11
CA THR A 371 -4.74 17.22 -21.53
C THR A 371 -4.39 16.57 -22.87
N VAL A 372 -4.56 15.25 -22.94
CA VAL A 372 -4.46 14.44 -24.15
C VAL A 372 -5.80 13.72 -24.32
N ASP A 373 -6.69 14.31 -25.12
CA ASP A 373 -8.10 13.91 -25.23
C ASP A 373 -8.84 14.01 -23.87
N TRP A 374 -9.22 12.89 -23.27
CA TRP A 374 -9.85 12.80 -21.94
C TRP A 374 -8.87 12.33 -20.86
N TRP A 375 -7.58 12.35 -21.14
CA TRP A 375 -6.52 12.03 -20.20
C TRP A 375 -5.80 13.29 -19.75
N ARG A 376 -5.46 13.40 -18.47
CA ARG A 376 -4.60 14.44 -17.93
C ARG A 376 -3.23 13.87 -17.59
N VAL A 377 -2.16 14.57 -17.95
CA VAL A 377 -0.81 14.21 -17.50
C VAL A 377 -0.72 14.46 -16.00
N GLU A 378 -0.60 13.39 -15.22
CA GLU A 378 -0.49 13.42 -13.76
C GLU A 378 0.98 13.53 -13.34
N SER A 379 1.86 12.79 -14.00
CA SER A 379 3.31 12.88 -13.81
C SER A 379 4.06 12.69 -15.13
N TYR A 380 5.22 13.34 -15.24
CA TYR A 380 6.03 13.30 -16.45
C TYR A 380 7.52 13.43 -16.12
N GLU A 381 8.30 12.41 -16.49
CA GLU A 381 9.76 12.37 -16.46
C GLU A 381 10.26 12.17 -17.91
N PRO A 382 10.83 13.21 -18.54
CA PRO A 382 11.32 13.13 -19.92
C PRO A 382 12.28 11.94 -20.12
N GLY A 383 12.09 11.20 -21.21
CA GLY A 383 12.92 10.04 -21.57
C GLY A 383 12.64 8.77 -20.77
N ARG A 384 11.83 8.84 -19.70
CA ARG A 384 11.67 7.74 -18.75
C ARG A 384 10.23 7.33 -18.48
N ARG A 385 9.34 8.27 -18.12
CA ARG A 385 8.02 7.93 -17.60
C ARG A 385 6.96 8.99 -17.89
N VAL A 386 5.75 8.55 -18.19
CA VAL A 386 4.57 9.42 -18.17
C VAL A 386 3.38 8.66 -17.59
N LYS A 387 2.62 9.33 -16.70
CA LYS A 387 1.38 8.80 -16.13
C LYS A 387 0.21 9.70 -16.50
N PHE A 388 -0.83 9.09 -17.05
CA PHE A 388 -2.07 9.73 -17.43
C PHE A 388 -3.20 9.35 -16.47
N TYR A 389 -3.99 10.33 -16.04
CA TYR A 389 -5.23 10.16 -15.27
C TYR A 389 -6.45 10.32 -16.20
N ALA A 390 -7.42 9.41 -16.13
CA ALA A 390 -8.64 9.48 -16.93
C ALA A 390 -9.65 10.46 -16.31
N GLU A 391 -9.98 11.53 -17.04
CA GLU A 391 -11.02 12.50 -16.63
C GLU A 391 -12.43 12.10 -17.09
N MET A 392 -12.55 11.01 -17.87
CA MET A 392 -13.85 10.51 -18.35
C MET A 392 -14.75 10.07 -17.18
N ARG A 393 -16.06 10.08 -17.37
CA ARG A 393 -17.01 9.47 -16.42
C ARG A 393 -16.91 7.95 -16.51
N LEU A 394 -16.40 7.34 -15.45
CA LEU A 394 -16.35 5.90 -15.26
C LEU A 394 -16.76 5.56 -13.81
N PRO A 395 -17.32 4.36 -13.56
CA PRO A 395 -17.65 3.92 -12.19
C PRO A 395 -16.39 3.50 -11.43
N GLY A 396 -15.46 4.44 -11.26
CA GLY A 396 -14.13 4.23 -10.69
C GLY A 396 -13.17 5.37 -11.05
N ARG A 397 -11.88 5.14 -10.85
CA ARG A 397 -10.79 6.00 -11.35
C ARG A 397 -9.86 5.17 -12.23
N ALA A 398 -9.24 5.75 -13.26
CA ALA A 398 -8.37 4.99 -14.16
C ALA A 398 -7.10 5.77 -14.51
N TRP A 399 -6.00 5.04 -14.67
CA TRP A 399 -4.70 5.57 -15.08
C TRP A 399 -4.10 4.72 -16.20
N LEU A 400 -3.29 5.37 -17.02
CA LEU A 400 -2.49 4.71 -18.03
C LEU A 400 -1.08 5.26 -17.94
N GLU A 401 -0.12 4.39 -17.71
CA GLU A 401 1.27 4.72 -17.50
C GLU A 401 2.15 4.07 -18.56
N PHE A 402 3.16 4.81 -19.00
CA PHE A 402 4.22 4.30 -19.84
C PHE A 402 5.57 4.59 -19.19
N GLU A 403 6.45 3.59 -19.24
CA GLU A 403 7.81 3.68 -18.71
C GLU A 403 8.78 3.01 -19.69
N VAL A 404 9.97 3.58 -19.80
CA VAL A 404 11.06 3.02 -20.59
C VAL A 404 12.22 2.70 -19.65
N ILE A 405 12.69 1.46 -19.72
CA ILE A 405 13.73 0.92 -18.84
C ILE A 405 14.88 0.48 -19.72
N ALA A 406 16.08 1.01 -19.49
CA ALA A 406 17.27 0.54 -20.20
C ALA A 406 17.52 -0.96 -19.93
N ASP A 407 17.83 -1.72 -20.98
CA ASP A 407 18.10 -3.16 -20.90
C ASP A 407 19.20 -3.53 -21.91
N GLY A 408 20.45 -3.56 -21.43
CA GLY A 408 21.63 -3.82 -22.25
C GLY A 408 21.79 -2.80 -23.38
N GLU A 409 21.85 -3.28 -24.62
CA GLU A 409 21.95 -2.45 -25.83
C GLU A 409 20.60 -1.86 -26.30
N GLY A 410 19.49 -2.17 -25.62
CA GLY A 410 18.16 -1.70 -25.96
C GLY A 410 17.38 -1.20 -24.75
N CYS A 411 16.06 -1.28 -24.82
CA CYS A 411 15.20 -0.94 -23.69
C CYS A 411 13.88 -1.72 -23.70
N ILE A 412 13.24 -1.78 -22.54
CA ILE A 412 11.91 -2.33 -22.35
C ILE A 412 10.93 -1.18 -22.22
N ILE A 413 9.94 -1.13 -23.12
CA ILE A 413 8.76 -0.27 -22.98
C ILE A 413 7.72 -1.02 -22.15
N ARG A 414 7.34 -0.43 -21.02
CA ARG A 414 6.30 -0.94 -20.11
C ARG A 414 5.07 -0.05 -20.20
N GLN A 415 3.92 -0.67 -20.45
CA GLN A 415 2.60 -0.04 -20.41
C GLN A 415 1.81 -0.63 -19.25
N THR A 416 1.32 0.23 -18.35
CA THR A 416 0.53 -0.18 -17.18
C THR A 416 -0.81 0.54 -17.21
N ALA A 417 -1.90 -0.22 -17.33
CA ALA A 417 -3.25 0.31 -17.13
C ALA A 417 -3.71 -0.01 -15.70
N GLU A 418 -4.07 1.00 -14.93
CA GLU A 418 -4.57 0.87 -13.56
C GLU A 418 -6.03 1.32 -13.50
N TYR A 419 -6.88 0.55 -12.82
CA TYR A 419 -8.29 0.89 -12.65
C TYR A 419 -8.72 0.64 -11.21
N ASP A 420 -9.19 1.69 -10.54
CA ASP A 420 -9.74 1.63 -9.20
C ASP A 420 -11.28 1.60 -9.27
N PRO A 421 -11.92 0.42 -9.18
CA PRO A 421 -13.36 0.28 -9.30
C PRO A 421 -14.09 0.96 -8.13
N LEU A 422 -15.08 1.80 -8.44
CA LEU A 422 -16.04 2.25 -7.43
C LEU A 422 -17.21 1.25 -7.39
N GLY A 423 -17.30 0.48 -6.31
CA GLY A 423 -18.44 -0.40 -6.12
C GLY A 423 -18.42 -1.67 -6.99
N LEU A 424 -19.52 -2.42 -6.95
CA LEU A 424 -19.79 -3.51 -7.90
C LEU A 424 -19.95 -2.99 -9.34
N ALA A 425 -20.51 -1.79 -9.52
CA ALA A 425 -20.65 -1.18 -10.85
C ALA A 425 -19.28 -0.99 -11.52
N GLY A 426 -18.27 -0.59 -10.75
CA GLY A 426 -16.89 -0.49 -11.22
C GLY A 426 -16.30 -1.82 -11.65
N LEU A 427 -16.51 -2.87 -10.87
CA LEU A 427 -16.05 -4.22 -11.21
C LEU A 427 -16.73 -4.77 -12.46
N ILE A 428 -18.05 -4.62 -12.57
CA ILE A 428 -18.82 -5.04 -13.73
C ILE A 428 -18.33 -4.29 -14.97
N TYR A 429 -18.12 -2.97 -14.88
CA TYR A 429 -17.58 -2.16 -15.97
C TYR A 429 -16.23 -2.69 -16.46
N TRP A 430 -15.30 -2.96 -15.54
CA TRP A 430 -13.98 -3.47 -15.90
C TRP A 430 -14.06 -4.84 -16.60
N TYR A 431 -14.78 -5.80 -16.01
CA TYR A 431 -14.85 -7.15 -16.56
C TYR A 431 -15.64 -7.23 -17.87
N ALA A 432 -16.68 -6.40 -18.04
CA ALA A 432 -17.41 -6.30 -19.29
C ALA A 432 -16.52 -5.79 -20.44
N LEU A 433 -15.61 -4.85 -20.14
CA LEU A 433 -14.70 -4.26 -21.13
C LEU A 433 -13.34 -4.96 -21.22
N TRP A 434 -13.04 -5.93 -20.36
CA TRP A 434 -11.76 -6.62 -20.31
C TRP A 434 -11.31 -7.19 -21.67
N PRO A 435 -12.15 -7.85 -22.49
CA PRO A 435 -11.72 -8.33 -23.80
C PRO A 435 -11.32 -7.19 -24.75
N ALA A 436 -12.06 -6.08 -24.71
CA ALA A 436 -11.78 -4.90 -25.52
C ALA A 436 -10.48 -4.22 -25.07
N HIS A 437 -10.31 -4.01 -23.75
CA HIS A 437 -9.06 -3.50 -23.16
C HIS A 437 -7.87 -4.39 -23.54
N ALA A 438 -8.05 -5.71 -23.50
CA ALA A 438 -6.99 -6.63 -23.84
C ALA A 438 -6.57 -6.55 -25.31
N CYS A 439 -7.51 -6.33 -26.23
CA CYS A 439 -7.17 -6.06 -27.63
C CYS A 439 -6.47 -4.70 -27.78
N VAL A 440 -7.06 -3.64 -27.21
CA VAL A 440 -6.60 -2.26 -27.36
C VAL A 440 -5.20 -2.05 -26.82
N PHE A 441 -4.94 -2.45 -25.57
CA PHE A 441 -3.65 -2.27 -24.93
C PHE A 441 -2.55 -3.11 -25.57
N ARG A 442 -2.89 -4.27 -26.16
CA ARG A 442 -1.92 -5.12 -26.86
C ARG A 442 -1.53 -4.52 -28.20
N GLY A 443 -2.50 -3.94 -28.91
CA GLY A 443 -2.24 -3.22 -30.15
C GLY A 443 -1.46 -1.93 -29.91
N MET A 444 -1.77 -1.20 -28.83
CA MET A 444 -1.12 0.05 -28.46
C MET A 444 0.38 -0.13 -28.21
N ILE A 445 0.78 -1.04 -27.31
CA ILE A 445 2.19 -1.27 -27.01
C ILE A 445 2.98 -1.74 -28.23
N ARG A 446 2.37 -2.56 -29.10
CA ARG A 446 2.98 -2.98 -30.37
C ARG A 446 3.15 -1.83 -31.35
N GLY A 447 2.17 -0.93 -31.44
CA GLY A 447 2.22 0.25 -32.29
C GLY A 447 3.32 1.22 -31.83
N ILE A 448 3.45 1.42 -30.52
CA ILE A 448 4.52 2.21 -29.90
C ILE A 448 5.89 1.58 -30.18
N ALA A 449 6.06 0.28 -29.94
CA ALA A 449 7.31 -0.43 -30.20
C ALA A 449 7.74 -0.33 -31.68
N ARG A 450 6.81 -0.51 -32.63
CA ARG A 450 7.09 -0.34 -34.07
C ARG A 450 7.51 1.08 -34.43
N ALA A 451 6.93 2.08 -33.78
CA ALA A 451 7.28 3.49 -34.00
C ALA A 451 8.67 3.82 -33.43
N ALA A 452 9.03 3.21 -32.29
CA ALA A 452 10.36 3.33 -31.69
C ALA A 452 11.45 2.73 -32.59
N GLU A 453 11.24 1.52 -33.12
CA GLU A 453 12.20 0.87 -34.02
C GLU A 453 12.39 1.66 -35.32
N LYS A 454 11.32 2.22 -35.90
CA LYS A 454 11.44 3.09 -37.09
C LYS A 454 12.19 4.39 -36.82
N GLY A 455 12.15 4.90 -35.58
CA GLY A 455 12.88 6.09 -35.18
C GLY A 455 14.38 5.86 -34.99
N ARG A 456 14.85 4.61 -35.03
CA ARG A 456 16.27 4.25 -35.04
C ARG A 456 16.88 4.33 -36.44
N GLU A 457 16.08 4.06 -37.48
CA GLU A 457 16.53 3.91 -38.87
C GLU A 457 16.70 5.26 -39.62
N GLY A 458 16.21 6.36 -39.06
CA GLY A 458 16.30 7.70 -39.64
C GLY A 458 16.86 8.69 -38.63
#